data_AF-A0A8S3BPD7-F1
#
_entry.id   AF-A0A8S3BPD7-F1
#
_cell.length_a   1.000
_cell.length_b   1.000
_cell.length_c   1.000
_cell.angle_alpha   90.00
_cell.angle_beta   90.00
_cell.angle_gamma   90.00
#
_symmetry.space_group_name_H-M   'P 1'
#
loop_
_entity.id
_entity.type
_entity.pdbx_description
1 polymer ?
#
loop_
_entity_poly.entity_id
_entity_poly.type
_entity_poly.pdbx_seq_one_letter_code
_entity_poly.pdbx_strand_id
1 'polypeptide(L)' 'MTTTSTCADYIAITTTALALNKNIIIHETGNTSIFIHGSDFIEHQLHVYYDVQKLNYHSIICLDDTLPFLSP' A
#
# COMPACT_ATOMS: atom_id res chain seq x y z
N MET A 1 18.55 10.27 -10.00
CA MET A 1 19.00 10.58 -8.62
C MET A 1 17.81 11.17 -7.87
N THR A 2 17.08 10.32 -7.13
CA THR A 2 15.84 10.66 -6.39
C THR A 2 15.75 9.69 -5.21
N THR A 3 16.58 9.87 -4.18
CA THR A 3 16.78 8.86 -3.13
C THR A 3 16.32 9.27 -1.74
N THR A 4 16.10 10.57 -1.49
CA THR A 4 15.73 11.05 -0.15
C THR A 4 14.23 11.09 0.09
N SER A 5 13.40 11.47 -0.90
CA SER A 5 11.94 11.43 -0.74
C SER A 5 11.42 10.00 -0.66
N THR A 6 11.97 9.10 -1.47
CA THR A 6 11.57 7.69 -1.55
C THR A 6 11.81 6.92 -0.25
N CYS A 7 12.92 7.19 0.46
CA CYS A 7 13.18 6.56 1.77
C CYS A 7 12.24 7.07 2.87
N ALA A 8 11.95 8.38 2.90
CA ALA A 8 11.03 8.94 3.90
C ALA A 8 9.60 8.42 3.69
N ASP A 9 9.15 8.36 2.43
CA ASP A 9 7.84 7.81 2.08
C ASP A 9 7.74 6.33 2.46
N TYR A 10 8.79 5.55 2.21
CA TYR A 10 8.81 4.13 2.58
C TYR A 10 8.70 3.90 4.10
N ILE A 11 9.40 4.70 4.91
CA ILE A 11 9.30 4.63 6.38
C ILE A 11 7.89 5.01 6.84
N ALA A 12 7.33 6.08 6.29
CA ALA A 12 5.98 6.55 6.63
C ALA A 12 4.92 5.51 6.28
N ILE A 13 4.99 4.92 5.08
CA ILE A 13 4.05 3.89 4.62
C ILE A 13 4.21 2.62 5.45
N THR A 14 5.43 2.18 5.75
CA THR A 14 5.67 0.99 6.59
C THR A 14 5.13 1.18 8.00
N THR A 15 5.37 2.34 8.61
CA THR A 15 4.85 2.68 9.94
C THR A 15 3.31 2.71 9.93
N THR A 16 2.72 3.24 8.86
CA THR A 16 1.26 3.30 8.68
C THR A 16 0.65 1.90 8.54
N ALA A 17 1.29 1.01 7.76
CA ALA A 17 0.85 -0.37 7.57
C ALA A 17 0.72 -1.11 8.92
N LEU A 18 1.76 -0.99 9.75
CA LEU A 18 1.80 -1.58 11.09
C LEU A 18 0.78 -0.93 12.04
N ALA A 19 0.68 0.40 12.04
CA ALA A 19 -0.23 1.12 12.93
C ALA A 19 -1.72 0.82 12.63
N LEU A 20 -2.06 0.61 11.36
CA LEU A 20 -3.42 0.28 10.93
C LEU A 20 -3.70 -1.23 10.94
N ASN A 21 -2.70 -2.07 11.18
CA ASN A 21 -2.79 -3.52 10.97
C ASN A 21 -3.34 -3.87 9.58
N LYS A 22 -2.80 -3.23 8.54
CA LYS A 22 -3.18 -3.41 7.13
C LYS A 22 -1.93 -3.61 6.26
N ASN A 23 -2.05 -4.51 5.30
CA ASN A 23 -1.11 -4.68 4.19
C ASN A 23 -1.32 -3.57 3.16
N ILE A 24 -0.25 -2.88 2.78
CA ILE A 24 -0.31 -1.79 1.80
C ILE A 24 0.27 -2.26 0.47
N ILE A 25 -0.49 -2.12 -0.60
CA ILE A 25 -0.10 -2.47 -1.97
C ILE A 25 0.00 -1.18 -2.78
N ILE A 26 1.20 -0.85 -3.22
CA ILE A 26 1.46 0.35 -4.04
C ILE A 26 1.51 -0.07 -5.51
N HIS A 27 0.55 0.40 -6.29
CA HIS A 27 0.48 0.20 -7.74
C HIS A 27 1.20 1.33 -8.46
N GLU A 28 2.25 0.99 -9.18
CA GLU A 28 3.03 1.93 -9.98
C GLU A 28 2.74 1.68 -11.46
N THR A 29 2.29 2.71 -12.18
CA THR A 29 1.87 2.52 -13.58
C THR A 29 3.06 2.09 -14.45
N GLY A 30 2.96 0.91 -15.06
CA GLY A 30 4.01 0.34 -15.92
C GLY A 30 5.13 -0.38 -15.17
N ASN A 31 5.05 -0.50 -13.84
CA ASN A 31 6.01 -1.18 -12.99
C ASN A 31 5.34 -2.25 -12.12
N THR A 32 6.14 -3.10 -11.49
CA THR A 32 5.66 -4.11 -10.54
C THR A 32 5.19 -3.43 -9.26
N SER A 33 4.03 -3.84 -8.74
CA SER A 33 3.51 -3.31 -7.47
C SER A 33 4.42 -3.66 -6.30
N ILE A 34 4.54 -2.73 -5.35
CA ILE A 34 5.29 -2.91 -4.11
C ILE A 34 4.33 -3.37 -3.02
N PHE A 35 4.72 -4.41 -2.28
CA PHE A 35 3.93 -4.95 -1.17
C PHE A 35 4.62 -4.64 0.16
N ILE A 36 3.86 -4.07 1.10
CA ILE A 36 4.32 -3.75 2.45
C ILE A 36 3.42 -4.47 3.44
N HIS A 37 4.01 -5.37 4.22
CA HIS A 37 3.31 -6.18 5.20
C HIS A 37 3.07 -5.39 6.49
N GLY A 38 1.81 -5.28 6.89
CA GLY A 38 1.39 -4.71 8.16
C GLY A 38 0.42 -5.60 8.94
N SER A 39 -0.05 -6.68 8.32
CA SER A 39 -0.99 -7.66 8.87
C SER A 39 -0.68 -9.05 8.33
N ASP A 40 -0.96 -10.09 9.10
CA ASP A 40 -0.87 -11.49 8.65
C ASP A 40 -2.06 -11.92 7.77
N PHE A 41 -3.11 -11.10 7.72
CA PHE A 41 -4.37 -11.39 7.05
C PHE A 41 -4.44 -10.80 5.64
N ILE A 42 -4.83 -11.60 4.65
CA ILE A 42 -4.86 -11.17 3.24
C ILE A 42 -6.01 -10.21 2.96
N GLU A 43 -7.09 -10.28 3.71
CA GLU A 43 -8.25 -9.39 3.63
C GLU A 43 -7.94 -7.97 4.10
N HIS A 44 -6.90 -7.80 4.93
CA HIS A 44 -6.48 -6.52 5.48
C HIS A 44 -5.64 -5.75 4.46
N GLN A 45 -6.23 -5.31 3.34
CA GLN A 45 -5.49 -4.65 2.25
C GLN A 45 -5.92 -3.20 2.00
N LEU A 46 -4.91 -2.34 1.83
CA LEU A 46 -5.02 -0.97 1.37
C LEU A 46 -4.27 -0.82 0.05
N HIS A 47 -4.96 -0.48 -1.02
CA HIS A 47 -4.35 -0.27 -2.33
C HIS A 47 -4.11 1.20 -2.54
N VAL A 48 -2.88 1.57 -2.84
CA VAL A 48 -2.46 2.94 -3.11
C VAL A 48 -1.90 3.01 -4.51
N TYR A 49 -2.22 4.05 -5.27
CA TYR A 49 -1.68 4.24 -6.61
C TYR A 49 -0.69 5.40 -6.64
N TYR A 50 0.46 5.15 -7.26
CA TYR A 50 1.57 6.09 -7.37
C TYR A 50 1.84 6.44 -8.85
N ASP A 51 1.82 7.74 -9.15
CA ASP A 51 2.17 8.29 -10.45
C ASP A 51 3.62 8.78 -10.41
N VAL A 52 4.51 8.04 -11.06
CA VAL A 52 5.95 8.33 -11.12
C VAL A 52 6.25 9.62 -11.87
N GLN A 53 5.42 9.99 -12.85
CA GLN A 53 5.64 11.20 -13.63
C GLN A 53 5.32 12.44 -12.80
N LYS A 54 4.31 12.33 -11.93
CA LYS A 54 3.90 13.42 -11.01
C LYS A 54 4.54 13.33 -9.63
N LEU A 55 5.25 12.24 -9.34
CA LEU A 55 5.81 11.91 -8.01
C LEU A 55 4.76 12.06 -6.90
N ASN A 56 3.55 11.51 -7.12
CA ASN A 56 2.44 11.67 -6.18
C ASN A 56 1.58 10.41 -6.02
N TYR A 57 0.97 10.30 -4.84
CA TYR A 57 -0.07 9.30 -4.55
C TYR A 57 -1.44 9.92 -4.83
N HIS A 58 -2.32 9.21 -5.52
CA HIS A 58 -3.56 9.81 -6.04
C HIS A 58 -4.86 9.08 -5.66
N SER A 59 -4.80 7.81 -5.27
CA SER A 59 -6.01 7.05 -4.94
C SER A 59 -5.71 5.99 -3.89
N ILE A 60 -6.62 5.86 -2.93
CA ILE A 60 -6.57 4.85 -1.86
C ILE A 60 -7.88 4.06 -1.92
N ILE A 61 -7.76 2.73 -2.07
CA ILE A 61 -8.89 1.81 -1.97
C ILE A 61 -8.67 0.97 -0.72
N CYS A 62 -9.58 1.10 0.25
CA CYS A 62 -9.62 0.22 1.42
C CYS A 62 -10.55 -0.93 1.09
N LEU A 63 -10.03 -2.15 1.09
CA LEU A 63 -10.88 -3.33 1.10
C LEU A 63 -11.27 -3.55 2.57
N ASP A 64 -12.53 -3.26 2.90
CA ASP A 64 -13.06 -3.49 4.24
C ASP A 64 -13.12 -4.99 4.55
N ASP A 65 -12.92 -5.30 5.83
CA ASP A 65 -12.91 -6.66 6.41
C ASP A 65 -14.27 -7.38 6.30
N THR A 66 -15.25 -6.76 5.64
CA THR A 66 -16.63 -7.25 5.49
C THR A 66 -16.93 -7.88 4.14
N LEU A 67 -16.00 -7.94 3.19
CA LEU A 67 -16.21 -8.72 1.97
C LEU A 67 -15.86 -10.18 2.24
N PRO A 68 -16.86 -11.08 2.33
CA PRO A 68 -16.62 -12.48 2.67
C PRO A 68 -16.10 -13.17 1.40
N PHE A 69 -14.80 -13.08 1.15
CA PHE A 69 -14.18 -14.06 0.26
C PHE A 69 -13.98 -15.34 1.05
N LEU A 70 -15.01 -16.20 0.94
CA LEU A 70 -15.00 -17.63 1.23
C LEU A 70 -14.84 -17.97 2.73
N SER A 71 -15.99 -17.98 3.42
CA SER A 71 -16.24 -19.01 4.44
C SER A 71 -16.07 -20.40 3.78
N PRO A 72 -15.52 -21.40 4.49
CA PRO A 72 -14.83 -22.57 3.93
C PRO A 72 -15.57 -23.35 2.85
#